data_AF-A0AAU3LQC8-F1
#
_entry.id   AF-A0AAU3LQC8-F1
#
_cell.length_a   1.000
_cell.length_b   1.000
_cell.length_c   1.000
_cell.angle_alpha   90.00
_cell.angle_beta   90.00
_cell.angle_gamma   90.00
#
_symmetry.space_group_name_H-M   'P 1'
#
loop_
_entity.id
_entity.type
_entity.pdbx_description
1 polymer ?
#
loop_
_entity_poly.entity_id
_entity_poly.type
_entity_poly.pdbx_seq_one_letter_code
_entity_poly.pdbx_strand_id
1 'polypeptide(L)'
;MNASETDGSRARVLAAALRTWTTIDNDPEPPVARIEIRYPPAWAFAATNSLTARQQTRLLAFLRDDLAENRPGHSTPERAAQVIDGLIAELAAAGRDRITTADLTQAAPRIGRSRTWIAAHITDLIDRGQLTETRRPDTFRIA
;
A
#
# COMPACT_ATOMS: atom_id res chain seq x y z
N MET A 1 29.97 -6.99 -14.22
CA MET A 1 29.20 -5.76 -13.97
C MET A 1 28.56 -5.90 -12.61
N ASN A 2 28.90 -5.03 -11.66
CA ASN A 2 28.46 -5.17 -10.28
C ASN A 2 26.98 -4.79 -10.17
N ALA A 3 26.18 -5.59 -9.45
CA ALA A 3 24.74 -5.37 -9.29
C ALA A 3 24.40 -3.93 -8.79
N SER A 4 25.31 -3.30 -8.04
CA SER A 4 25.18 -1.92 -7.55
C SER A 4 25.23 -0.85 -8.65
N GLU A 5 25.97 -1.08 -9.75
CA GLU A 5 26.01 -0.14 -10.89
C GLU A 5 24.70 -0.18 -11.68
N THR A 6 24.10 -1.37 -11.81
CA THR A 6 22.82 -1.59 -12.49
C THR A 6 21.67 -0.97 -11.71
N ASP A 7 21.64 -1.12 -10.39
CA ASP A 7 20.63 -0.52 -9.51
C ASP A 7 20.73 1.01 -9.46
N GLY A 8 21.96 1.55 -9.43
CA GLY A 8 22.18 3.01 -9.48
C GLY A 8 21.73 3.64 -10.79
N SER A 9 21.90 2.93 -11.91
CA SER A 9 21.48 3.39 -13.24
C SER A 9 19.95 3.40 -13.39
N ARG A 10 19.28 2.34 -12.90
CA ARG A 10 17.81 2.26 -12.86
C ARG A 10 17.18 3.35 -11.99
N ALA A 11 17.75 3.59 -10.80
CA ALA A 11 17.28 4.65 -9.91
C ALA A 11 17.36 6.03 -10.56
N ARG A 12 18.42 6.31 -11.33
CA ARG A 12 18.58 7.58 -12.06
C ARG A 12 17.54 7.76 -13.17
N VAL A 13 17.25 6.71 -13.93
CA VAL A 13 16.23 6.73 -14.99
C VAL A 13 14.84 6.97 -14.40
N LEU A 14 14.50 6.30 -13.30
CA LEU A 14 13.21 6.49 -12.63
C LEU A 14 13.04 7.92 -12.11
N ALA A 15 14.07 8.47 -11.46
CA ALA A 15 14.04 9.83 -10.94
C ALA A 15 13.98 10.89 -12.06
N ALA A 16 14.64 10.66 -13.20
CA ALA A 16 14.47 11.51 -14.38
C ALA A 16 13.05 11.44 -14.94
N ALA A 17 12.47 10.24 -15.05
CA ALA A 17 11.11 10.03 -15.52
C ALA A 17 10.07 10.69 -14.58
N LEU A 18 10.23 10.54 -13.26
CA LEU A 18 9.39 11.19 -12.25
C LEU A 18 9.47 12.71 -12.36
N ARG A 19 10.68 13.27 -12.53
CA ARG A 19 10.86 14.71 -12.73
C ARG A 19 10.09 15.19 -13.96
N THR A 20 10.29 14.54 -15.10
CA THR A 20 9.60 14.88 -16.35
C THR A 20 8.07 14.78 -16.21
N TRP A 21 7.56 13.73 -15.58
CA TRP A 21 6.14 13.51 -15.35
C TRP A 21 5.51 14.61 -14.47
N THR A 22 6.18 14.99 -13.38
CA THR A 22 5.70 16.06 -12.48
C THR A 22 5.76 17.46 -13.08
N THR A 23 6.53 17.66 -14.16
CA THR A 23 6.67 18.97 -14.82
C THR A 23 5.78 19.16 -16.05
N ILE A 24 5.30 18.07 -16.66
CA ILE A 24 4.47 18.14 -17.89
C ILE A 24 2.97 18.29 -17.56
N ASP A 25 2.54 17.79 -16.40
CA ASP A 25 1.14 17.87 -15.97
C ASP A 25 0.88 19.28 -15.38
N ASN A 26 0.48 20.23 -16.24
CA ASN A 26 0.03 21.58 -15.86
C ASN A 26 -1.34 21.51 -15.16
N ASP A 27 -1.34 20.91 -13.97
CA ASP A 27 -2.52 20.87 -13.11
C ASP A 27 -2.75 22.27 -12.52
N PRO A 28 -3.91 22.91 -12.75
CA PRO A 28 -4.18 24.26 -12.27
C PRO A 28 -4.39 24.33 -10.74
N GLU A 29 -4.48 23.18 -10.06
CA GLU A 29 -4.63 23.13 -8.61
C GLU A 29 -3.34 23.57 -7.87
N PRO A 30 -3.46 24.23 -6.70
CA PRO A 30 -2.29 24.59 -5.91
C PRO A 30 -1.56 23.34 -5.40
N PRO A 31 -0.22 23.38 -5.28
CA PRO A 31 0.52 22.27 -4.74
C PRO A 31 0.22 22.06 -3.25
N VAL A 32 0.02 20.82 -2.85
CA VAL A 32 -0.26 20.40 -1.46
C VAL A 32 0.89 19.60 -0.84
N ALA A 33 1.80 19.10 -1.66
CA ALA A 33 2.94 18.29 -1.21
C ALA A 33 4.23 18.66 -1.97
N ARG A 34 5.36 18.19 -1.45
CA ARG A 34 6.66 18.28 -2.13
C ARG A 34 7.30 16.90 -2.13
N ILE A 35 7.85 16.50 -3.27
CA ILE A 35 8.68 15.31 -3.38
C ILE A 35 10.14 15.72 -3.55
N GLU A 36 11.00 15.07 -2.78
CA GLU A 36 12.44 15.21 -2.91
C GLU A 36 13.00 13.97 -3.62
N ILE A 37 13.75 14.20 -4.67
CA ILE A 37 14.38 13.16 -5.47
C ILE A 37 15.87 13.12 -5.11
N ARG A 38 16.38 11.90 -4.84
CA ARG A 38 17.78 11.65 -4.46
C ARG A 38 18.35 10.49 -5.25
N TYR A 39 19.67 10.49 -5.48
CA TYR A 39 20.36 9.41 -6.20
C TYR A 39 21.35 8.64 -5.33
N PRO A 40 21.41 7.29 -5.41
CA PRO A 40 22.48 6.51 -4.81
C PRO A 40 23.84 6.80 -5.49
N PRO A 41 24.99 6.46 -4.86
CA PRO A 41 25.10 5.69 -3.61
C PRO A 41 24.98 6.54 -2.32
N ALA A 42 25.28 7.85 -2.38
CA ALA A 42 25.26 8.72 -1.20
C ALA A 42 23.91 9.40 -0.95
N TRP A 43 22.86 9.03 -1.69
CA TRP A 43 21.54 9.68 -1.65
C TRP A 43 21.65 11.20 -1.86
N ALA A 44 22.51 11.62 -2.79
CA ALA A 44 22.72 13.03 -3.09
C ALA A 44 21.42 13.66 -3.61
N PHE A 45 21.13 14.87 -3.14
CA PHE A 45 19.98 15.66 -3.57
C PHE A 45 20.01 15.89 -5.08
N ALA A 46 18.87 15.68 -5.74
CA ALA A 46 18.71 15.89 -7.18
C ALA A 46 17.76 17.04 -7.50
N ALA A 47 16.59 17.03 -6.88
CA ALA A 47 15.52 17.97 -7.15
C ALA A 47 14.45 17.93 -6.06
N THR A 48 13.73 19.03 -5.94
CA THR A 48 12.45 19.10 -5.22
C THR A 48 11.37 19.51 -6.21
N ASN A 49 10.31 18.72 -6.32
CA ASN A 49 9.16 19.06 -7.14
C ASN A 49 7.94 19.24 -6.23
N SER A 50 7.18 20.30 -6.47
CA SER A 50 5.87 20.50 -5.82
C SER A 50 4.82 19.65 -6.53
N LEU A 51 3.89 19.07 -5.78
CA LEU A 51 2.84 18.18 -6.27
C LEU A 51 1.46 18.72 -5.87
N THR A 52 0.51 18.71 -6.80
CA THR A 52 -0.92 18.87 -6.49
C THR A 52 -1.47 17.63 -5.80
N ALA A 53 -2.67 17.72 -5.23
CA ALA A 53 -3.33 16.59 -4.57
C ALA A 53 -3.57 15.42 -5.53
N ARG A 54 -3.93 15.74 -6.77
CA ARG A 54 -4.12 14.78 -7.85
C ARG A 54 -2.82 14.09 -8.25
N GLN A 55 -1.75 14.86 -8.46
CA GLN A 55 -0.43 14.32 -8.78
C GLN A 55 0.11 13.44 -7.65
N GLN A 56 -0.06 13.86 -6.39
CA GLN A 56 0.32 13.07 -5.22
C GLN A 56 -0.45 11.74 -5.16
N THR A 57 -1.77 11.77 -5.39
CA THR A 57 -2.61 10.56 -5.36
C THR A 57 -2.19 9.58 -6.45
N ARG A 58 -1.96 10.08 -7.68
CA ARG A 58 -1.51 9.26 -8.82
C ARG A 58 -0.12 8.67 -8.58
N LEU A 59 0.81 9.46 -8.05
CA LEU A 59 2.16 8.98 -7.71
C LEU A 59 2.11 7.88 -6.64
N LEU A 60 1.31 8.07 -5.59
CA LEU A 60 1.14 7.05 -4.56
C LEU A 60 0.48 5.77 -5.09
N ALA A 61 -0.47 5.89 -6.01
CA ALA A 61 -1.06 4.73 -6.67
C ALA A 61 -0.01 3.98 -7.50
N PHE A 62 0.75 4.68 -8.35
CA PHE A 62 1.81 4.10 -9.16
C PHE A 62 2.88 3.39 -8.32
N LEU A 63 3.34 4.03 -7.23
CA LEU A 63 4.33 3.41 -6.34
C LEU A 63 3.76 2.18 -5.63
N ARG A 64 2.47 2.15 -5.29
CA ARG A 64 1.82 0.98 -4.69
C ARG A 64 1.71 -0.16 -5.69
N ASP A 65 1.35 0.13 -6.94
CA ASP A 65 1.25 -0.87 -8.00
C ASP A 65 2.63 -1.45 -8.33
N ASP A 66 3.65 -0.59 -8.46
CA ASP A 66 5.04 -1.01 -8.67
C ASP A 66 5.59 -1.83 -7.50
N LEU A 67 5.29 -1.44 -6.25
CA LEU A 67 5.65 -2.23 -5.07
C LEU A 67 4.94 -3.58 -5.04
N ALA A 68 3.67 -3.65 -5.45
CA ALA A 68 2.92 -4.89 -5.52
C ALA A 68 3.42 -5.83 -6.62
N GLU A 69 3.84 -5.27 -7.76
CA GLU A 69 4.29 -6.02 -8.94
C GLU A 69 5.76 -6.44 -8.85
N ASN A 70 6.65 -5.53 -8.45
CA ASN A 70 8.10 -5.71 -8.54
C ASN A 70 8.79 -6.03 -7.20
N ARG A 71 8.08 -5.94 -6.07
CA ARG A 71 8.60 -6.32 -4.74
C ARG A 71 7.56 -7.04 -3.87
N PRO A 72 7.17 -8.28 -4.21
CA PRO A 72 6.21 -9.08 -3.42
C PRO A 72 6.66 -9.44 -1.97
N GLY A 73 7.83 -8.95 -1.51
CA GLY A 73 8.47 -9.31 -0.25
C GLY A 73 8.28 -8.34 0.93
N HIS A 74 7.42 -7.32 0.87
CA HIS A 74 7.28 -6.33 1.96
C HIS A 74 5.94 -6.31 2.71
N SER A 75 5.00 -7.18 2.37
CA SER A 75 3.98 -7.60 3.34
C SER A 75 4.35 -9.00 3.77
N THR A 76 5.06 -9.18 4.88
CA THR A 76 5.25 -10.54 5.43
C THR A 76 3.88 -11.07 5.89
N PRO A 77 3.63 -12.39 5.92
CA PRO A 77 2.34 -12.92 6.37
C PRO A 77 1.95 -12.37 7.76
N GLU A 78 2.94 -12.16 8.62
CA GLU A 78 2.78 -11.62 9.97
C GLU A 78 2.34 -10.15 9.94
N ARG A 79 2.90 -9.33 9.04
CA ARG A 79 2.49 -7.93 8.89
C ARG A 79 1.10 -7.81 8.29
N ALA A 80 0.77 -8.67 7.33
CA ALA A 80 -0.58 -8.73 6.76
C ALA A 80 -1.62 -9.13 7.83
N ALA A 81 -1.28 -10.12 8.68
CA ALA A 81 -2.11 -10.53 9.81
C ALA A 81 -2.30 -9.38 10.80
N GLN A 82 -1.22 -8.68 11.19
CA GLN A 82 -1.30 -7.51 12.07
C GLN A 82 -2.20 -6.39 11.53
N VAL A 83 -2.24 -6.19 10.21
CA VAL A 83 -3.15 -5.21 9.59
C VAL A 83 -4.61 -5.65 9.71
N ILE A 84 -4.89 -6.95 9.55
CA ILE A 84 -6.24 -7.50 9.69
C ILE A 84 -6.67 -7.49 11.17
N ASP A 85 -5.79 -7.86 12.09
CA ASP A 85 -6.03 -7.78 13.54
C ASP A 85 -6.29 -6.33 13.98
N GLY A 86 -5.49 -5.38 13.49
CA GLY A 86 -5.68 -3.95 13.72
C GLY A 86 -7.02 -3.45 13.19
N LEU A 87 -7.43 -3.89 11.99
CA LEU A 87 -8.74 -3.58 11.43
C LEU A 87 -9.89 -4.12 12.31
N ILE A 88 -9.78 -5.36 12.80
CA ILE A 88 -10.77 -5.95 13.71
C ILE A 88 -10.88 -5.12 14.99
N ALA A 89 -9.75 -4.73 15.58
CA ALA A 89 -9.71 -3.89 16.77
C ALA A 89 -10.30 -2.49 16.54
N GLU A 90 -9.98 -1.85 15.40
CA GLU A 90 -10.54 -0.55 14.99
C GLU A 90 -12.08 -0.62 14.88
N LEU A 91 -12.61 -1.68 14.27
CA LEU A 91 -14.04 -1.90 14.11
C LEU A 91 -14.74 -2.15 15.46
N ALA A 92 -14.15 -2.99 16.31
CA ALA A 92 -14.66 -3.24 17.66
C ALA A 92 -14.68 -1.97 18.51
N ALA A 93 -13.61 -1.16 18.46
CA ALA A 93 -13.53 0.13 19.14
C ALA A 93 -14.58 1.15 18.65
N ALA A 94 -14.96 1.07 17.37
CA ALA A 94 -16.05 1.84 16.78
C ALA A 94 -17.45 1.30 17.12
N GLY A 95 -17.56 0.26 17.97
CA GLY A 95 -18.83 -0.36 18.36
C GLY A 95 -19.43 -1.27 17.28
N ARG A 96 -18.67 -1.62 16.24
CA ARG A 96 -19.10 -2.59 15.23
C ARG A 96 -18.81 -4.01 15.72
N ASP A 97 -19.81 -4.89 15.62
CA ASP A 97 -19.71 -6.31 15.96
C ASP A 97 -19.35 -7.19 14.75
N ARG A 98 -19.13 -6.58 13.57
CA ARG A 98 -19.03 -7.29 12.29
C ARG A 98 -17.97 -6.71 11.37
N ILE A 99 -17.27 -7.62 10.71
CA ILE A 99 -16.36 -7.36 9.58
C ILE A 99 -16.93 -7.98 8.31
N THR A 100 -16.84 -7.26 7.20
CA THR A 100 -17.32 -7.71 5.88
C THR A 100 -16.17 -7.84 4.89
N THR A 101 -16.37 -8.57 3.80
CA THR A 101 -15.39 -8.58 2.69
C THR A 101 -15.20 -7.20 2.06
N ALA A 102 -16.18 -6.29 2.17
CA ALA A 102 -16.03 -4.91 1.74
C ALA A 102 -15.00 -4.15 2.60
N ASP A 103 -15.05 -4.34 3.93
CA ASP A 103 -14.05 -3.77 4.85
C ASP A 103 -12.64 -4.31 4.54
N LEU A 104 -12.52 -5.62 4.26
CA LEU A 104 -11.26 -6.26 3.86
C LEU A 104 -10.77 -5.78 2.49
N THR A 105 -11.67 -5.56 1.54
CA THR A 105 -11.33 -5.04 0.21
C THR A 105 -10.85 -3.60 0.28
N GLN A 106 -11.49 -2.78 1.12
CA GLN A 106 -11.04 -1.42 1.39
C GLN A 106 -9.67 -1.39 2.08
N ALA A 107 -9.39 -2.37 2.95
CA ALA A 107 -8.09 -2.55 3.57
C ALA A 107 -7.06 -3.28 2.70
N ALA A 108 -7.44 -3.86 1.56
CA ALA A 108 -6.56 -4.67 0.71
C ALA A 108 -5.26 -3.95 0.29
N PRO A 109 -5.27 -2.64 -0.03
CA PRO A 109 -4.03 -1.89 -0.28
C PRO A 109 -3.09 -1.79 0.94
N ARG A 110 -3.63 -1.83 2.17
CA ARG A 110 -2.85 -1.88 3.43
C ARG A 110 -2.31 -3.29 3.71
N ILE A 111 -3.10 -4.31 3.38
CA ILE A 111 -2.76 -5.72 3.62
C ILE A 111 -1.64 -6.18 2.67
N GLY A 112 -1.65 -5.74 1.41
CA GLY A 112 -0.59 -6.05 0.43
C GLY A 112 -0.47 -7.56 0.12
N ARG A 113 -1.58 -8.31 0.19
CA ARG A 113 -1.65 -9.76 -0.09
C ARG A 113 -2.80 -10.08 -1.03
N SER A 114 -2.73 -11.27 -1.65
CA SER A 114 -3.76 -11.77 -2.55
C SER A 114 -5.08 -12.05 -1.80
N ARG A 115 -6.20 -12.00 -2.53
CA ARG A 115 -7.53 -12.36 -1.99
C ARG A 115 -7.57 -13.78 -1.44
N THR A 116 -6.88 -14.72 -2.09
CA THR A 116 -6.79 -16.11 -1.63
C THR A 116 -6.08 -16.24 -0.29
N TRP A 117 -5.01 -15.45 -0.07
CA TRP A 117 -4.32 -15.42 1.22
C TRP A 117 -5.21 -14.81 2.31
N ILE A 118 -5.91 -13.72 2.00
CA ILE A 118 -6.86 -13.08 2.93
C ILE A 118 -7.96 -14.07 3.33
N ALA A 119 -8.55 -14.77 2.37
CA ALA A 119 -9.57 -15.77 2.64
C ALA A 119 -9.06 -16.89 3.57
N ALA A 120 -7.87 -17.44 3.30
CA ALA A 120 -7.25 -18.45 4.17
C ALA A 120 -6.98 -17.93 5.58
N HIS A 121 -6.57 -16.68 5.73
CA HIS A 121 -6.34 -16.08 7.04
C HIS A 121 -7.65 -15.82 7.81
N ILE A 122 -8.74 -15.45 7.13
CA ILE A 122 -10.06 -15.35 7.76
C ILE A 122 -10.53 -16.72 8.29
N THR A 123 -10.29 -17.81 7.55
CA THR A 123 -10.54 -19.16 8.05
C THR A 123 -9.73 -19.48 9.30
N ASP A 124 -8.43 -19.16 9.33
CA ASP A 124 -7.58 -19.33 10.53
C ASP A 124 -8.11 -18.52 11.73
N LEU A 125 -8.63 -17.29 11.52
CA LEU A 125 -9.26 -16.50 12.59
C LEU A 125 -10.57 -17.11 13.10
N ILE A 126 -11.34 -17.77 12.23
CA ILE A 126 -12.54 -18.53 12.62
C ILE A 126 -12.15 -19.76 13.44
N ASP A 127 -11.15 -20.51 12.99
CA ASP A 127 -10.66 -21.71 13.68
C ASP A 127 -10.10 -21.38 15.07
N ARG A 128 -9.49 -20.19 15.23
CA ARG A 128 -9.03 -19.65 16.51
C ARG A 128 -10.14 -19.05 17.39
N GLY A 129 -11.36 -18.96 16.87
CA GLY A 129 -12.51 -18.39 17.58
C GLY A 129 -12.50 -16.86 17.71
N GLN A 130 -11.66 -16.16 16.94
CA GLN A 130 -11.62 -14.68 16.92
C GLN A 130 -12.69 -14.08 16.01
N LEU A 131 -13.13 -14.85 15.01
CA LEU A 131 -14.26 -14.53 14.16
C LEU A 131 -15.29 -15.67 14.22
N THR A 132 -16.57 -15.35 14.01
CA THR A 132 -17.63 -16.34 13.81
C THR A 132 -18.32 -16.08 12.49
N GLU A 133 -18.54 -17.13 11.69
CA GLU A 133 -19.36 -17.03 10.49
C GLU A 133 -20.78 -16.57 10.84
N THR A 134 -21.33 -15.66 10.05
CA THR A 134 -22.74 -15.29 10.17
C THR A 134 -23.59 -16.04 9.15
N ARG A 135 -24.91 -16.00 9.31
CA ARG A 135 -25.86 -16.54 8.32
C ARG A 135 -25.87 -15.75 7.00
N ARG A 136 -25.22 -14.57 6.95
CA ARG A 136 -25.07 -13.78 5.73
C ARG A 136 -23.72 -14.12 5.09
N PRO A 137 -23.69 -14.41 3.78
CA PRO A 137 -22.43 -14.55 3.08
C PRO A 137 -21.59 -13.28 3.24
N ASP A 138 -20.28 -13.44 3.22
CA ASP A 138 -19.32 -12.33 3.22
C ASP A 138 -19.32 -11.44 4.48
N THR A 139 -19.93 -11.92 5.57
CA THR A 139 -20.02 -11.21 6.85
C THR A 139 -19.61 -12.12 8.00
N PHE A 140 -18.68 -11.65 8.83
CA PHE A 140 -18.16 -12.35 10.00
C PHE A 140 -18.40 -11.51 11.25
N ARG A 141 -18.80 -12.16 12.35
CA ARG A 141 -18.98 -11.53 13.65
C ARG A 141 -17.66 -11.55 14.41
N ILE A 142 -17.31 -10.42 15.02
CA ILE A 142 -16.14 -10.29 15.90
C ILE A 142 -16.51 -10.91 17.25
N ALA A 143 -15.64 -11.80 17.76
CA ALA A 143 -15.86 -12.52 19.02
C ALA A 143 -15.56 -11.67 20.26
#